data_AF-A0A2N9M8R7-F1
#
_entry.id   AF-A0A2N9M8R7-F1
#
_cell.length_a   1.000
_cell.length_b   1.000
_cell.length_c   1.000
_cell.angle_alpha   90.00
_cell.angle_beta   90.00
_cell.angle_gamma   90.00
#
_symmetry.space_group_name_H-M   'P 1'
#
loop_
_entity.id
_entity.type
_entity.pdbx_description
1 polymer ?
#
loop_
_entity_poly.entity_id
_entity_poly.type
_entity_poly.pdbx_seq_one_letter_code
_entity_poly.pdbx_strand_id
1 'polypeptide(L)'
;MLQNLLKERFKLTVHKDEKVISAFVLTVSKKGPKLKESEPGLMNCGPGQGEPGRAHVYCQHLTSADMADAMMAIAQGYLQGTPVIDQTGIKGTWEFKLDWTPAARYNAATRPADGAGGTAVPAAPDSTLISFFDAVEAQLGLSLENRKVPVPVIVVDHLDRVPIEN
;
A
#
# COMPACT_ATOMS: atom_id res chain seq x y z
N MET A 1 -6.96 -14.97 25.23
CA MET A 1 -7.71 -16.24 25.41
C MET A 1 -7.82 -17.10 24.15
N LEU A 2 -7.68 -16.59 22.91
CA LEU A 2 -7.62 -17.45 21.71
C LEU A 2 -6.28 -18.20 21.53
N GLN A 3 -5.15 -17.54 21.81
CA GLN A 3 -3.82 -18.12 21.61
C GLN A 3 -3.59 -19.38 22.45
N ASN A 4 -4.06 -19.41 23.70
CA ASN A 4 -3.96 -20.60 24.55
C ASN A 4 -4.78 -21.76 23.99
N LEU A 5 -5.97 -21.48 23.45
CA LEU A 5 -6.80 -22.52 22.83
C LEU A 5 -6.13 -23.10 21.59
N LEU A 6 -5.51 -22.27 20.74
CA LEU A 6 -4.72 -22.74 19.59
C LEU A 6 -3.53 -23.60 20.04
N LYS A 7 -2.82 -23.19 21.09
CA LYS A 7 -1.70 -23.95 21.66
C LYS A 7 -2.14 -25.29 22.25
N GLU A 8 -3.24 -25.32 22.98
CA GLU A 8 -3.70 -26.53 23.68
C GLU A 8 -4.35 -27.51 22.72
N ARG A 9 -5.23 -27.01 21.84
CA ARG A 9 -6.07 -27.81 20.94
C ARG A 9 -5.35 -28.24 19.68
N PHE A 10 -4.62 -27.33 19.05
CA PHE A 10 -3.94 -27.58 17.79
C PHE A 10 -2.42 -27.70 17.94
N LYS A 11 -1.92 -27.77 19.19
CA LYS A 11 -0.48 -27.84 19.49
C LYS A 11 0.33 -26.74 18.80
N LEU A 12 -0.29 -25.57 18.57
CA LEU A 12 0.35 -24.45 17.89
C LEU A 12 1.62 -24.03 18.66
N THR A 13 2.77 -24.16 18.02
CA THR A 13 4.03 -23.59 18.50
C THR A 13 4.49 -22.52 17.52
N VAL A 14 4.82 -21.35 18.06
CA VAL A 14 5.30 -20.21 17.29
C VAL A 14 6.50 -19.59 17.98
N HIS A 15 7.38 -18.98 17.18
CA HIS A 15 8.41 -18.07 17.67
C HIS A 15 8.42 -16.79 16.85
N LYS A 16 9.05 -15.75 17.41
CA LYS A 16 9.31 -14.51 16.68
C LYS A 16 10.63 -14.65 15.95
N ASP A 17 10.65 -14.25 14.70
CA ASP A 17 11.85 -14.18 13.87
C ASP A 17 11.85 -12.87 13.08
N GLU A 18 12.94 -12.58 12.39
CA GLU A 18 13.08 -11.42 11.54
C GLU A 18 13.42 -11.87 10.12
N LYS A 19 12.54 -11.55 9.17
CA LYS A 19 12.71 -11.97 7.78
C LYS A 19 12.92 -10.77 6.88
N VAL A 20 13.97 -10.83 6.07
CA VAL A 20 14.19 -9.84 5.01
C VAL A 20 13.21 -10.14 3.87
N ILE A 21 12.30 -9.19 3.63
CA ILE A 21 11.33 -9.26 2.53
C ILE A 21 11.49 -8.04 1.61
N SER A 22 11.06 -8.17 0.35
CA SER A 22 10.85 -7.01 -0.52
C SER A 22 9.53 -6.36 -0.12
N ALA A 23 9.59 -5.08 0.24
CA ALA A 23 8.44 -4.28 0.62
C ALA A 23 8.59 -2.87 0.05
N PHE A 24 7.47 -2.18 -0.11
CA PHE A 24 7.50 -0.75 -0.35
C PHE A 24 7.61 -0.03 0.99
N VAL A 25 8.60 0.83 1.15
CA VAL A 25 8.80 1.62 2.37
C VAL A 25 8.22 3.01 2.13
N LEU A 26 7.24 3.40 2.95
CA LEU A 26 6.63 4.72 2.94
C LEU A 26 7.46 5.65 3.84
N THR A 27 8.03 6.71 3.27
CA THR A 27 8.80 7.72 4.01
C THR A 27 8.32 9.12 3.68
N VAL A 28 8.75 10.11 4.47
CA VAL A 28 8.58 11.52 4.08
C VAL A 28 9.51 11.83 2.90
N SER A 29 8.99 12.46 1.84
CA SER A 29 9.79 12.86 0.69
C SER A 29 10.67 14.07 1.01
N LYS A 30 11.61 14.40 0.12
CA LYS A 30 12.42 15.63 0.23
C LYS A 30 11.59 16.92 0.24
N LYS A 31 10.35 16.88 -0.23
CA LYS A 31 9.42 18.02 -0.30
C LYS A 31 8.64 18.23 1.01
N GLY A 32 8.81 17.33 1.99
CA GLY A 32 8.05 17.34 3.24
C GLY A 32 6.60 16.85 3.07
N PRO A 33 5.92 16.46 4.16
CA PRO A 33 4.56 15.95 4.08
C PRO A 33 3.58 17.05 3.69
N LYS A 34 2.71 16.76 2.73
CA LYS A 34 1.62 17.61 2.24
C LYS A 34 0.28 16.98 2.62
N LEU A 35 0.10 16.79 3.92
CA LEU A 35 -1.08 16.18 4.51
C LEU A 35 -1.81 17.25 5.33
N LYS A 36 -3.13 17.16 5.39
CA LYS A 36 -3.92 18.00 6.28
C LYS A 36 -4.21 17.21 7.55
N GLU A 37 -4.00 17.82 8.70
CA GLU A 37 -4.34 17.21 9.98
C GLU A 37 -5.86 17.06 10.08
N SER A 38 -6.30 15.91 10.60
CA SER A 38 -7.71 15.60 10.81
C SER A 38 -7.93 15.23 12.27
N GLU A 39 -9.10 15.54 12.81
CA GLU A 39 -9.51 15.06 14.13
C GLU A 39 -9.49 13.52 14.19
N PRO A 40 -9.25 12.91 15.35
CA PRO A 40 -9.40 11.46 15.51
C PRO A 40 -10.85 11.03 15.25
N GLY A 41 -11.03 9.93 14.52
CA GLY A 41 -12.36 9.44 14.18
C GLY A 41 -12.34 8.06 13.54
N LEU A 42 -13.50 7.59 13.11
CA LEU A 42 -13.59 6.36 12.32
C LEU A 42 -12.86 6.57 11.00
N MET A 43 -11.88 5.71 10.72
CA MET A 43 -11.14 5.71 9.46
C MET A 43 -12.10 5.61 8.30
N ASN A 44 -11.91 6.50 7.33
CA ASN A 44 -12.65 6.46 6.08
C ASN A 44 -11.69 6.72 4.94
N CYS A 45 -11.58 5.78 4.00
CA CYS A 45 -10.76 5.90 2.82
C CYS A 45 -11.46 5.18 1.67
N GLY A 46 -11.85 5.94 0.65
CA GLY A 46 -12.70 5.43 -0.42
C GLY A 46 -12.70 6.31 -1.66
N PRO A 47 -13.58 6.03 -2.63
CA PRO A 47 -13.65 6.77 -3.88
C PRO A 47 -13.82 8.28 -3.63
N GLY A 48 -12.94 9.06 -4.26
CA GLY A 48 -12.98 10.52 -4.27
C GLY A 48 -13.67 11.08 -5.51
N GLN A 49 -13.87 12.39 -5.54
CA GLN A 49 -14.33 13.11 -6.73
C GLN A 49 -13.13 13.59 -7.55
N GLY A 50 -13.20 13.47 -8.88
CA GLY A 50 -12.22 14.03 -9.78
C GLY A 50 -12.49 13.74 -11.25
N GLU A 51 -11.49 14.01 -12.08
CA GLU A 51 -11.59 13.96 -13.54
C GLU A 51 -11.81 12.54 -14.11
N PRO A 52 -12.65 12.38 -15.13
CA PRO A 52 -12.85 11.10 -15.79
C PRO A 52 -11.54 10.42 -16.20
N GLY A 53 -11.47 9.12 -15.93
CA GLY A 53 -10.33 8.28 -16.27
C GLY A 53 -9.21 8.25 -15.23
N ARG A 54 -9.17 9.13 -14.24
CA ARG A 54 -8.23 8.99 -13.13
C ARG A 54 -8.87 8.19 -11.98
N ALA A 55 -8.02 7.54 -11.20
CA ALA A 55 -8.41 7.02 -9.90
C ALA A 55 -8.33 8.17 -8.90
N HIS A 56 -9.35 8.27 -8.06
CA HIS A 56 -9.50 9.33 -7.06
C HIS A 56 -9.83 8.67 -5.73
N VAL A 57 -9.11 9.06 -4.68
CA VAL A 57 -9.50 8.71 -3.31
C VAL A 57 -9.52 9.94 -2.44
N TYR A 58 -10.37 9.85 -1.42
CA TYR A 58 -10.34 10.73 -0.28
C TYR A 58 -10.28 9.88 0.97
N CYS A 59 -9.31 10.19 1.83
CA CYS A 59 -9.04 9.45 3.05
C CYS A 59 -8.92 10.43 4.22
N GLN A 60 -9.50 10.09 5.37
CA GLN A 60 -9.54 10.93 6.57
C GLN A 60 -9.54 10.08 7.84
N HIS A 61 -8.99 10.65 8.93
CA HIS A 61 -8.80 9.99 10.22
C HIS A 61 -7.79 8.84 10.19
N LEU A 62 -6.76 8.91 9.33
CA LEU A 62 -5.73 7.87 9.23
C LEU A 62 -4.48 8.27 10.02
N THR A 63 -3.96 7.36 10.83
CA THR A 63 -2.56 7.45 11.29
C THR A 63 -1.61 7.13 10.13
N SER A 64 -0.31 7.32 10.35
CA SER A 64 0.71 6.96 9.34
C SER A 64 0.73 5.46 9.01
N ALA A 65 0.47 4.61 10.01
CA ALA A 65 0.36 3.17 9.83
C ALA A 65 -0.89 2.82 8.99
N ASP A 66 -2.04 3.41 9.30
CA ASP A 66 -3.27 3.19 8.55
C ASP A 66 -3.14 3.66 7.09
N MET A 67 -2.33 4.69 6.85
CA MET A 67 -2.04 5.18 5.51
C MET A 67 -1.28 4.14 4.68
N ALA A 68 -0.28 3.46 5.27
CA ALA A 68 0.42 2.36 4.62
C ALA A 68 -0.54 1.23 4.24
N ASP A 69 -1.43 0.84 5.15
CA ASP A 69 -2.46 -0.17 4.91
C ASP A 69 -3.46 0.26 3.81
N ALA A 70 -3.90 1.52 3.85
CA ALA A 70 -4.77 2.09 2.84
C ALA A 70 -4.12 2.08 1.44
N MET A 71 -2.81 2.37 1.34
CA MET A 71 -2.10 2.32 0.06
C MET A 71 -2.12 0.93 -0.56
N MET A 72 -1.94 -0.12 0.24
CA MET A 72 -2.08 -1.51 -0.23
C MET A 72 -3.48 -1.79 -0.79
N ALA A 73 -4.52 -1.28 -0.11
CA ALA A 73 -5.90 -1.50 -0.52
C ALA A 73 -6.26 -0.77 -1.82
N ILE A 74 -5.84 0.49 -1.98
CA ILE A 74 -6.27 1.33 -3.10
C ILE A 74 -5.40 1.18 -4.36
N ALA A 75 -4.14 0.74 -4.22
CA ALA A 75 -3.16 0.73 -5.31
C ALA A 75 -2.75 -0.69 -5.75
N GLN A 76 -3.68 -1.66 -5.69
CA GLN A 76 -3.41 -3.07 -5.99
C GLN A 76 -2.73 -3.30 -7.35
N GLY A 77 -3.12 -2.56 -8.39
CA GLY A 77 -2.51 -2.67 -9.73
C GLY A 77 -1.06 -2.19 -9.81
N TYR A 78 -0.61 -1.37 -8.86
CA TYR A 78 0.77 -0.89 -8.75
C TYR A 78 1.60 -1.73 -7.79
N LEU A 79 1.03 -2.13 -6.65
CA LEU A 79 1.75 -2.81 -5.57
C LEU A 79 1.74 -4.33 -5.69
N GLN A 80 0.75 -4.91 -6.39
CA GLN A 80 0.66 -6.35 -6.70
C GLN A 80 0.80 -7.26 -5.47
N GLY A 81 0.24 -6.83 -4.33
CA GLY A 81 0.32 -7.57 -3.06
C GLY A 81 1.64 -7.42 -2.30
N THR A 82 2.57 -6.60 -2.80
CA THR A 82 3.80 -6.24 -2.06
C THR A 82 3.42 -5.38 -0.85
N PRO A 83 3.86 -5.74 0.36
CA PRO A 83 3.48 -5.00 1.56
C PRO A 83 4.06 -3.57 1.56
N VAL A 84 3.34 -2.67 2.23
CA VAL A 84 3.80 -1.29 2.48
C VAL A 84 4.16 -1.16 3.96
N ILE A 85 5.36 -0.69 4.26
CA ILE A 85 5.88 -0.49 5.61
C ILE A 85 5.98 1.00 5.89
N ASP A 86 5.27 1.47 6.93
CA ASP A 86 5.38 2.86 7.39
C ASP A 86 6.73 3.11 8.08
N GLN A 87 7.48 4.06 7.54
CA GLN A 87 8.69 4.65 8.13
C GLN A 87 8.67 6.18 8.01
N THR A 88 7.47 6.77 7.94
CA THR A 88 7.31 8.21 7.82
C THR A 88 7.66 8.93 9.12
N GLY A 89 7.37 8.32 10.27
CA GLY A 89 7.58 8.91 11.60
C GLY A 89 6.65 10.10 11.91
N ILE A 90 5.63 10.35 11.07
CA ILE A 90 4.68 11.43 11.28
C ILE A 90 3.66 11.02 12.35
N LYS A 91 3.35 11.93 13.29
CA LYS A 91 2.41 11.70 14.39
C LYS A 91 1.08 12.36 14.10
N GLY A 92 0.02 11.85 14.70
CA GLY A 92 -1.34 12.40 14.55
C GLY A 92 -2.15 11.67 13.49
N THR A 93 -3.33 12.22 13.21
CA THR A 93 -4.28 11.70 12.23
C THR A 93 -4.40 12.67 11.06
N TRP A 94 -4.51 12.12 9.86
CA TRP A 94 -4.37 12.86 8.63
C TRP A 94 -5.53 12.60 7.69
N GLU A 95 -5.82 13.60 6.88
CA GLU A 95 -6.66 13.51 5.70
C GLU A 95 -5.88 13.94 4.45
N PHE A 96 -6.25 13.33 3.33
CA PHE A 96 -5.68 13.65 2.03
C PHE A 96 -6.59 13.20 0.88
N LYS A 97 -6.35 13.84 -0.27
CA LYS A 97 -6.85 13.40 -1.58
C LYS A 97 -5.67 12.89 -2.38
N LEU A 98 -5.90 11.86 -3.18
CA LEU A 98 -4.85 11.32 -4.06
C LEU A 98 -5.47 10.93 -5.39
N ASP A 99 -4.87 11.45 -6.46
CA ASP A 99 -5.33 11.27 -7.84
C ASP A 99 -4.23 10.66 -8.70
N TRP A 100 -4.49 9.52 -9.34
CA TRP A 100 -3.48 8.86 -10.16
C TRP A 100 -4.07 8.19 -11.40
N THR A 101 -3.20 7.76 -12.30
CA THR A 101 -3.63 6.96 -13.45
C THR A 101 -3.84 5.51 -13.04
N PRO A 102 -4.94 4.83 -13.40
CA PRO A 102 -5.06 3.39 -13.20
C PRO A 102 -3.93 2.61 -13.87
N ALA A 103 -3.34 1.62 -13.18
CA ALA A 103 -2.12 0.92 -13.60
C ALA A 103 -2.22 0.32 -15.01
N ALA A 104 -3.36 -0.26 -15.37
CA ALA A 104 -3.59 -0.83 -16.71
C ALA A 104 -3.44 0.22 -17.82
N ARG A 105 -3.97 1.43 -17.63
CA ARG A 105 -3.81 2.54 -18.57
C ARG A 105 -2.38 3.04 -18.58
N TYR A 106 -1.79 3.25 -17.40
CA TYR A 106 -0.41 3.72 -17.29
C TYR A 106 0.53 2.79 -18.07
N ASN A 107 0.47 1.49 -17.79
CA ASN A 107 1.31 0.48 -18.44
C ASN A 107 1.04 0.34 -19.94
N ALA A 108 -0.21 0.50 -20.38
CA ALA A 108 -0.52 0.48 -21.82
C ALA A 108 0.10 1.66 -22.57
N ALA A 109 0.18 2.84 -21.92
CA ALA A 109 0.72 4.05 -22.52
C ALA A 109 2.25 4.19 -22.38
N THR A 110 2.86 3.54 -21.39
CA THR A 110 4.31 3.63 -21.12
C THR A 110 5.11 2.41 -21.55
N ARG A 111 4.45 1.36 -22.06
CA ARG A 111 5.15 0.21 -22.62
C ARG A 111 6.02 0.65 -23.81
N PRO A 112 7.30 0.25 -23.85
CA PRO A 112 8.12 0.45 -25.03
C PRO A 112 7.52 -0.32 -26.22
N ALA A 113 7.72 0.24 -27.41
CA ALA A 113 7.17 -0.27 -28.67
C ALA A 113 8.03 -1.40 -29.24
N ASP A 114 8.35 -2.41 -28.44
CA ASP A 114 9.12 -3.57 -28.85
C ASP A 114 8.20 -4.71 -29.31
N GLY A 115 7.70 -4.55 -30.54
CA GLY A 115 7.80 -5.59 -31.57
C GLY A 115 7.04 -6.92 -31.38
N ALA A 116 5.79 -6.92 -30.93
CA ALA A 116 4.86 -8.03 -31.22
C ALA A 116 3.39 -7.60 -31.07
N GLY A 117 2.81 -7.07 -32.15
CA GLY A 117 1.36 -7.12 -32.43
C GLY A 117 0.40 -6.32 -31.55
N GLY A 118 0.86 -5.67 -30.47
CA GLY A 118 0.04 -4.72 -29.74
C GLY A 118 -0.02 -3.39 -30.49
N THR A 119 -1.20 -2.94 -30.92
CA THR A 119 -1.37 -1.55 -31.34
C THR A 119 -1.01 -0.67 -30.14
N ALA A 120 0.19 -0.09 -30.16
CA ALA A 120 0.54 1.00 -29.28
C ALA A 120 -0.54 2.06 -29.48
N VAL A 121 -1.37 2.28 -28.46
CA VAL A 121 -2.27 3.44 -28.48
C VAL A 121 -1.30 4.62 -28.49
N PRO A 122 -1.29 5.47 -29.54
CA PRO A 122 -0.40 6.61 -29.55
C PRO A 122 -0.64 7.38 -28.26
N ALA A 123 0.42 7.58 -27.47
CA ALA A 123 0.35 8.45 -26.32
C ALA A 123 -0.19 9.78 -26.83
N ALA A 124 -1.40 10.13 -26.40
CA ALA A 124 -1.96 11.42 -26.74
C ALA A 124 -0.92 12.49 -26.33
N PRO A 125 -0.65 13.50 -27.18
CA PRO A 125 0.47 14.42 -27.00
C PRO A 125 0.45 15.21 -25.67
N ASP A 126 -0.66 15.18 -24.93
CA ASP A 126 -0.86 15.82 -23.62
C ASP A 126 -0.90 14.81 -22.47
N SER A 127 0.11 13.93 -22.30
CA SER A 127 0.00 12.85 -21.31
C SER A 127 -0.01 13.37 -19.86
N THR A 128 -1.21 13.63 -19.32
CA THR A 128 -1.52 13.87 -17.89
C THR A 128 -1.35 12.62 -17.02
N LEU A 129 -0.59 11.64 -17.52
CA LEU A 129 -0.33 10.38 -16.86
C LEU A 129 0.59 10.61 -15.68
N ILE A 130 0.17 10.12 -14.52
CA ILE A 130 0.96 10.13 -13.30
C ILE A 130 0.85 8.74 -12.69
N SER A 131 2.00 8.14 -12.40
CA SER A 131 2.03 6.85 -11.70
C SER A 131 1.52 7.03 -10.27
N PHE A 132 1.17 5.93 -9.61
CA PHE A 132 0.83 6.00 -8.19
C PHE A 132 2.01 6.54 -7.36
N PHE A 133 3.24 6.11 -7.65
CA PHE A 133 4.45 6.55 -6.94
C PHE A 133 4.69 8.06 -7.10
N ASP A 134 4.60 8.57 -8.33
CA ASP A 134 4.76 10.00 -8.61
C ASP A 134 3.64 10.83 -7.97
N ALA A 135 2.42 10.29 -7.93
CA ALA A 135 1.28 10.96 -7.29
C ALA A 135 1.47 11.08 -5.78
N VAL A 136 1.93 10.01 -5.11
CA VAL A 136 2.26 10.01 -3.68
C VAL A 136 3.33 11.05 -3.36
N GLU A 137 4.37 11.17 -4.19
CA GLU A 137 5.40 12.18 -3.99
C GLU A 137 4.92 13.60 -4.28
N ALA A 138 4.25 13.82 -5.41
CA ALA A 138 3.85 15.15 -5.83
C ALA A 138 2.74 15.75 -4.94
N GLN A 139 1.75 14.93 -4.58
CA GLN A 139 0.52 15.38 -3.93
C GLN A 139 0.58 15.25 -2.41
N LEU A 140 1.15 14.15 -1.89
CA LEU A 140 1.23 13.90 -0.44
C LEU A 140 2.58 14.27 0.15
N GLY A 141 3.60 14.49 -0.69
CA GLY A 141 4.94 14.76 -0.21
C GLY A 141 5.56 13.57 0.54
N LEU A 142 5.10 12.36 0.25
CA LEU A 142 5.62 11.10 0.77
C LEU A 142 6.36 10.34 -0.34
N SER A 143 7.27 9.46 0.00
CA SER A 143 7.96 8.59 -0.97
C SER A 143 7.59 7.15 -0.71
N LEU A 144 7.46 6.36 -1.77
CA LEU A 144 7.18 4.94 -1.69
C LEU A 144 8.22 4.19 -2.53
N GLU A 145 9.15 3.53 -1.86
CA GLU A 145 10.32 2.91 -2.50
C GLU A 145 10.38 1.41 -2.23
N ASN A 146 10.58 0.59 -3.27
CA ASN A 146 10.79 -0.83 -3.07
C ASN A 146 12.18 -1.07 -2.48
N ARG A 147 12.23 -1.63 -1.28
CA ARG A 147 13.47 -1.96 -0.56
C ARG A 147 13.35 -3.35 0.04
N LYS A 148 14.50 -4.00 0.21
CA LYS A 148 14.60 -5.17 1.07
C LYS A 148 14.70 -4.68 2.51
N VAL A 149 13.71 -5.01 3.33
CA VAL A 149 13.66 -4.61 4.73
C VAL A 149 13.45 -5.82 5.62
N PRO A 150 14.15 -5.88 6.77
CA PRO A 150 13.86 -6.88 7.77
C PRO A 150 12.54 -6.48 8.46
N VAL A 151 11.62 -7.43 8.56
CA VAL A 151 10.34 -7.23 9.26
C VAL A 151 10.15 -8.31 10.32
N PRO A 152 9.54 -7.98 11.47
CA PRO A 152 9.19 -8.96 12.47
C PRO A 152 8.12 -9.89 11.91
N VAL A 153 8.37 -11.20 12.00
CA VAL A 153 7.43 -12.25 11.60
C VAL A 153 7.15 -13.18 12.77
N ILE A 154 5.97 -13.81 12.75
CA ILE A 154 5.65 -14.93 13.63
C ILE A 154 5.78 -16.18 12.79
N VAL A 155 6.78 -17.00 13.11
CA VAL A 155 7.00 -18.29 12.45
C VAL A 155 6.14 -19.33 13.15
N VAL A 156 5.36 -20.07 12.37
CA VAL A 156 4.63 -21.25 12.85
C VAL A 156 5.55 -22.45 12.70
N ASP A 157 6.08 -22.93 13.82
CA ASP A 157 6.94 -24.12 13.84
C ASP A 157 6.12 -25.40 13.63
N HIS A 158 4.95 -25.44 14.26
CA HIS A 158 4.08 -26.60 14.23
C HIS A 158 2.64 -26.21 14.52
N LEU A 159 1.72 -26.90 13.85
CA LEU A 159 0.28 -26.82 14.04
C LEU A 159 -0.33 -28.16 13.61
N ASP A 160 -1.04 -28.82 14.50
CA ASP A 160 -1.86 -29.96 14.16
C ASP A 160 -3.07 -29.50 13.34
N ARG A 161 -3.36 -30.19 12.23
CA ARG A 161 -4.50 -29.83 11.36
C ARG A 161 -5.85 -30.12 12.03
N VAL A 162 -5.90 -31.12 12.89
CA VAL A 162 -7.11 -31.56 13.62
C VAL A 162 -6.89 -31.27 15.10
N PRO A 163 -7.83 -30.59 15.78
CA PRO A 163 -7.69 -30.33 17.20
C PRO A 163 -7.86 -31.61 18.03
N ILE A 164 -7.25 -31.64 19.22
CA ILE A 164 -7.54 -32.69 20.20
C ILE A 164 -9.01 -32.63 20.65
N GLU A 165 -9.63 -33.82 20.78
CA GLU A 165 -11.04 -33.99 21.19
C GLU A 165 -11.36 -33.32 22.54
N ASN A 166 -12.65 -32.99 22.74
CA ASN A 166 -13.14 -32.24 23.91
C ASN A 166 -13.17 -33.04 25.20
#